data_AF-A0A1G2XD44-F1
#
_entry.id   AF-A0A1G2XD44-F1
#
_cell.length_a   1.000
_cell.length_b   1.000
_cell.length_c   1.000
_cell.angle_alpha   90.00
_cell.angle_beta   90.00
_cell.angle_gamma   90.00
#
_symmetry.space_group_name_H-M   'P 1'
#
loop_
_entity.id
_entity.type
_entity.pdbx_description
1 polymer ?
#
loop_
_entity_poly.entity_id
_entity_poly.type
_entity_poly.pdbx_seq_one_letter_code
_entity_poly.pdbx_strand_id
1 'polypeptide(L)'
;MKKRTLILLVLVLLMGVAGKLNAAAHDLLVVNEGGNLVMRYDGDTGADLGAFITAGSGGLTSPEDICFGPDPNYLYVASYYGSVKKYNGTTGAYIGDFVAEGSGGVSNIIGMTFGPDKNLYVADFINSSVKKYNGLTGAYMGDFVTAGSGGLANPRDIKFGYDGNVYVAGLSNYAVKRYNGTTGEYIDDFVPASSLGQQASAIMFREALYVSNMANNQIKRYGFDGTYIDTFTLPGSYAGAGTYDLGNGPDNRLYAAEAAARITRSITPSPFVSLGFSPSAIAWLPPLPPYVPACSPLPLSQGDLNQDCVVNFLDIAIIAQNWLVSTK
;
A
#
# COMPACT_ATOMS: atom_id res chain seq x y z
N MET A 1 9.82 -54.67 50.74
CA MET A 1 9.72 -54.18 49.34
C MET A 1 8.44 -53.35 49.21
N LYS A 2 8.49 -52.30 48.37
CA LYS A 2 7.49 -51.25 48.06
C LYS A 2 7.51 -50.00 48.95
N LYS A 3 8.40 -49.08 48.55
CA LYS A 3 8.40 -47.65 48.92
C LYS A 3 7.22 -46.93 48.26
N ARG A 4 6.62 -46.03 49.04
CA ARG A 4 5.58 -45.05 48.65
C ARG A 4 6.17 -43.95 47.77
N THR A 5 5.44 -43.50 46.76
CA THR A 5 5.56 -42.12 46.27
C THR A 5 4.19 -41.61 45.83
N LEU A 6 3.66 -40.68 46.62
CA LEU A 6 2.48 -39.86 46.35
C LEU A 6 2.92 -38.75 45.38
N ILE A 7 2.38 -38.72 44.15
CA ILE A 7 2.67 -37.64 43.21
C ILE A 7 1.73 -36.48 43.51
N LEU A 8 2.29 -35.41 44.06
CA LEU A 8 1.63 -34.13 44.28
C LEU A 8 1.62 -33.37 42.94
N LEU A 9 0.44 -33.20 42.32
CA LEU A 9 0.28 -32.34 41.16
C LEU A 9 0.30 -30.88 41.62
N VAL A 10 1.42 -30.19 41.40
CA VAL A 10 1.50 -28.72 41.53
C VAL A 10 1.05 -28.13 40.19
N LEU A 11 -0.19 -27.64 40.12
CA LEU A 11 -0.64 -26.77 39.04
C LEU A 11 0.06 -25.40 39.22
N VAL A 12 1.14 -25.17 38.47
CA VAL A 12 1.67 -23.82 38.30
C VAL A 12 0.82 -23.14 37.22
N LEU A 13 -0.06 -22.25 37.67
CA LEU A 13 -0.78 -21.30 36.83
C LEU A 13 0.25 -20.30 36.27
N LEU A 14 0.75 -20.55 35.06
CA LEU A 14 1.54 -19.59 34.30
C LEU A 14 0.60 -18.48 33.77
N MET A 15 0.15 -17.61 34.67
CA MET A 15 -0.16 -16.23 34.31
C MET A 15 1.17 -15.48 34.27
N GLY A 16 1.83 -15.56 33.12
CA GLY A 16 3.13 -14.94 32.88
C GLY A 16 3.11 -14.23 31.54
N VAL A 17 2.72 -12.96 31.56
CA VAL A 17 3.07 -11.89 30.61
C VAL A 17 3.28 -12.39 29.17
N ALA A 18 2.20 -12.43 28.38
CA ALA A 18 2.33 -12.30 26.94
C ALA A 18 2.90 -10.90 26.66
N GLY A 19 4.23 -10.80 26.64
CA GLY A 19 4.92 -9.65 26.11
C GLY A 19 4.42 -9.40 24.68
N LYS A 20 4.12 -8.14 24.38
CA LYS A 20 3.72 -7.60 23.07
C LYS A 20 4.81 -7.79 22.00
N LEU A 21 5.22 -9.01 21.71
CA LEU A 21 6.29 -9.31 20.75
C LEU A 21 5.95 -10.63 20.04
N ASN A 22 5.08 -10.53 19.04
CA ASN A 22 4.95 -11.42 17.88
C ASN A 22 3.72 -10.95 17.10
N ALA A 23 3.74 -10.53 15.85
CA ALA A 23 4.76 -9.99 14.96
C ALA A 23 3.95 -9.05 14.05
N ALA A 24 4.48 -7.88 13.69
CA ALA A 24 3.84 -6.95 12.75
C ALA A 24 3.84 -7.51 11.31
N ALA A 25 3.43 -8.76 11.13
CA ALA A 25 3.67 -9.48 9.90
C ALA A 25 2.84 -8.90 8.76
N HIS A 26 1.61 -8.45 9.01
CA HIS A 26 0.69 -8.10 7.92
C HIS A 26 -0.44 -7.14 8.33
N ASP A 27 -0.21 -6.13 9.16
CA ASP A 27 -1.31 -5.25 9.60
C ASP A 27 -1.80 -4.33 8.48
N LEU A 28 -3.11 -4.08 8.49
CA LEU A 28 -3.77 -3.17 7.56
C LEU A 28 -3.72 -1.74 8.10
N LEU A 29 -3.13 -0.84 7.32
CA LEU A 29 -3.20 0.60 7.53
C LEU A 29 -4.39 1.16 6.76
N VAL A 30 -5.20 1.97 7.45
CA VAL A 30 -6.39 2.62 6.88
C VAL A 30 -6.30 4.11 7.11
N VAL A 31 -6.31 4.88 6.04
CA VAL A 31 -6.26 6.34 6.09
C VAL A 31 -7.62 6.89 6.55
N ASN A 32 -7.62 7.73 7.58
CA ASN A 32 -8.79 8.44 8.07
C ASN A 32 -8.65 9.94 7.72
N GLU A 33 -9.23 10.34 6.60
CA GLU A 33 -9.18 11.70 6.07
C GLU A 33 -9.70 12.71 7.11
N GLY A 34 -10.95 12.55 7.57
CA GLY A 34 -11.58 13.48 8.52
C GLY A 34 -10.93 13.49 9.92
N GLY A 35 -10.26 12.39 10.29
CA GLY A 35 -9.51 12.27 11.54
C GLY A 35 -8.06 12.77 11.48
N ASN A 36 -7.55 13.11 10.28
CA ASN A 36 -6.16 13.52 10.06
C ASN A 36 -5.12 12.50 10.57
N LEU A 37 -5.41 11.21 10.43
CA LEU A 37 -4.62 10.13 11.04
C LEU A 37 -4.65 8.86 10.19
N VAL A 38 -3.79 7.90 10.51
CA VAL A 38 -3.80 6.54 9.92
C VAL A 38 -4.04 5.53 11.02
N MET A 39 -5.11 4.75 10.89
CA MET A 39 -5.47 3.67 11.80
C MET A 39 -4.77 2.36 11.40
N ARG A 40 -4.53 1.50 12.38
CA ARG A 40 -3.96 0.17 12.20
C ARG A 40 -4.96 -0.88 12.63
N TYR A 41 -5.12 -1.91 11.81
CA TYR A 41 -5.96 -3.07 12.10
C TYR A 41 -5.13 -4.34 11.94
N ASP A 42 -5.43 -5.33 12.75
CA ASP A 42 -4.87 -6.67 12.63
C ASP A 42 -5.24 -7.26 11.27
N GLY A 43 -4.24 -7.71 10.52
CA GLY A 43 -4.43 -8.12 9.13
C GLY A 43 -5.24 -9.40 8.93
N ASP A 44 -5.34 -10.23 9.95
CA ASP A 44 -6.03 -11.52 9.89
C ASP A 44 -7.46 -11.41 10.42
N THR A 45 -7.63 -10.68 11.52
CA THR A 45 -8.87 -10.61 12.30
C THR A 45 -9.66 -9.32 12.07
N GLY A 46 -9.00 -8.26 11.58
CA GLY A 46 -9.60 -6.93 11.44
C GLY A 46 -9.78 -6.19 12.77
N ALA A 47 -9.17 -6.67 13.85
CA ALA A 47 -9.23 -6.02 15.15
C ALA A 47 -8.53 -4.65 15.13
N ASP A 48 -9.13 -3.63 15.74
CA ASP A 48 -8.53 -2.30 15.88
C ASP A 48 -7.31 -2.35 16.81
N LEU A 49 -6.15 -1.94 16.27
CA LEU A 49 -4.86 -1.87 16.98
C LEU A 49 -4.48 -0.43 17.38
N GLY A 50 -5.35 0.55 17.09
CA GLY A 50 -5.18 1.96 17.36
C GLY A 50 -4.52 2.74 16.21
N ALA A 51 -4.19 4.00 16.47
CA ALA A 51 -3.56 4.87 15.49
C ALA A 51 -2.09 4.45 15.23
N PHE A 52 -1.74 4.25 13.96
CA PHE A 52 -0.36 4.08 13.50
C PHE A 52 0.34 5.43 13.36
N ILE A 53 -0.34 6.38 12.72
CA ILE A 53 0.06 7.79 12.65
C ILE A 53 -1.03 8.57 13.37
N THR A 54 -0.70 9.21 14.47
CA THR A 54 -1.65 9.97 15.29
C THR A 54 -1.97 11.32 14.67
N ALA A 55 -3.18 11.84 14.95
CA ALA A 55 -3.56 13.18 14.52
C ALA A 55 -2.54 14.24 14.97
N GLY A 56 -2.21 15.17 14.06
CA GLY A 56 -1.20 16.21 14.27
C GLY A 56 0.26 15.76 14.07
N SER A 57 0.54 14.47 13.86
CA SER A 57 1.90 13.98 13.60
C SER A 57 2.46 14.56 12.30
N GLY A 58 3.51 15.39 12.41
CA GLY A 58 4.08 16.11 11.28
C GLY A 58 3.15 17.15 10.65
N GLY A 59 2.05 17.53 11.33
CA GLY A 59 1.02 18.40 10.76
C GLY A 59 0.23 17.76 9.62
N LEU A 60 0.03 16.44 9.65
CA LEU A 60 -0.82 15.72 8.68
C LEU A 60 -2.25 16.29 8.70
N THR A 61 -2.78 16.62 7.53
CA THR A 61 -4.15 17.11 7.35
C THR A 61 -4.79 16.50 6.11
N SER A 62 -6.06 16.10 6.22
CA SER A 62 -6.85 15.53 5.12
C SER A 62 -6.08 14.47 4.31
N PRO A 63 -5.54 13.41 4.94
CA PRO A 63 -4.78 12.41 4.21
C PRO A 63 -5.69 11.64 3.24
N GLU A 64 -5.25 11.53 1.99
CA GLU A 64 -6.02 10.95 0.88
C GLU A 64 -5.45 9.59 0.45
N ASP A 65 -4.13 9.50 0.35
CA ASP A 65 -3.47 8.29 -0.14
C ASP A 65 -2.26 7.91 0.71
N ILE A 66 -1.90 6.63 0.65
CA ILE A 66 -0.81 6.03 1.42
C ILE A 66 -0.09 4.97 0.59
N CYS A 67 1.24 5.03 0.55
CA CYS A 67 2.03 3.97 -0.07
C CYS A 67 3.41 3.81 0.57
N PHE A 68 3.94 2.60 0.51
CA PHE A 68 5.35 2.36 0.83
C PHE A 68 6.22 2.82 -0.34
N GLY A 69 7.37 3.39 0.01
CA GLY A 69 8.38 3.72 -0.98
C GLY A 69 9.16 2.50 -1.48
N PRO A 70 10.13 2.71 -2.39
CA PRO A 70 11.04 1.66 -2.86
C PRO A 70 11.88 1.04 -1.74
N ASP A 71 12.10 1.79 -0.66
CA ASP A 71 12.61 1.27 0.61
C ASP A 71 11.42 1.02 1.55
N PRO A 72 11.14 -0.24 1.94
CA PRO A 72 10.00 -0.60 2.76
C PRO A 72 10.06 -0.01 4.19
N ASN A 73 11.20 0.56 4.60
CA ASN A 73 11.30 1.27 5.87
C ASN A 73 10.62 2.64 5.86
N TYR A 74 10.14 3.11 4.70
CA TYR A 74 9.51 4.42 4.57
C TYR A 74 8.10 4.33 4.01
N LEU A 75 7.20 5.00 4.72
CA LEU A 75 5.79 5.15 4.37
C LEU A 75 5.53 6.61 3.99
N TYR A 76 4.77 6.81 2.93
CA TYR A 76 4.44 8.12 2.39
C TYR A 76 2.93 8.30 2.49
N VAL A 77 2.50 9.43 3.02
CA VAL A 77 1.08 9.79 3.14
C VAL A 77 0.86 11.11 2.43
N ALA A 78 -0.04 11.10 1.45
CA ALA A 78 -0.42 12.29 0.70
C ALA A 78 -1.58 12.99 1.40
N SER A 79 -1.45 14.30 1.52
CA SER A 79 -2.50 15.19 2.02
C SER A 79 -3.22 15.80 0.83
N TYR A 80 -4.55 15.93 0.92
CA TYR A 80 -5.36 16.57 -0.11
C TYR A 80 -4.76 17.92 -0.53
N TYR A 81 -4.29 18.75 0.41
CA TYR A 81 -3.74 20.08 0.14
C TYR A 81 -2.30 20.09 -0.41
N GLY A 82 -1.91 19.12 -1.23
CA GLY A 82 -0.69 19.25 -2.04
C GLY A 82 0.63 18.90 -1.33
N SER A 83 0.60 18.21 -0.18
CA SER A 83 1.82 17.75 0.49
C SER A 83 1.90 16.24 0.59
N VAL A 84 3.12 15.70 0.56
CA VAL A 84 3.39 14.29 0.87
C VAL A 84 4.34 14.24 2.04
N LYS A 85 3.96 13.54 3.10
CA LYS A 85 4.73 13.38 4.33
C LYS A 85 5.39 12.02 4.38
N LYS A 86 6.61 11.96 4.90
CA LYS A 86 7.39 10.73 5.07
C LYS A 86 7.37 10.30 6.54
N TYR A 87 7.12 9.02 6.74
CA TYR A 87 7.05 8.36 8.04
C TYR A 87 7.94 7.12 8.05
N ASN A 88 8.32 6.69 9.26
CA ASN A 88 8.92 5.38 9.46
C ASN A 88 7.85 4.31 9.21
N GLY A 89 8.12 3.42 8.26
CA GLY A 89 7.21 2.38 7.81
C GLY A 89 6.88 1.31 8.85
N THR A 90 7.67 1.20 9.91
CA THR A 90 7.47 0.23 11.00
C THR A 90 6.76 0.86 12.20
N THR A 91 7.03 2.14 12.50
CA THR A 91 6.58 2.79 13.73
C THR A 91 5.55 3.90 13.52
N GLY A 92 5.36 4.38 12.29
CA GLY A 92 4.52 5.54 11.99
C GLY A 92 5.10 6.87 12.49
N ALA A 93 6.35 6.89 12.96
CA ALA A 93 7.00 8.12 13.41
C ALA A 93 7.26 9.06 12.23
N TYR A 94 6.92 10.34 12.38
CA TYR A 94 7.17 11.36 11.36
C TYR A 94 8.67 11.57 11.15
N ILE A 95 9.09 11.60 9.88
CA ILE A 95 10.48 11.84 9.47
C ILE A 95 10.64 13.24 8.90
N GLY A 96 9.70 13.69 8.06
CA GLY A 96 9.79 14.99 7.40
C GLY A 96 8.80 15.13 6.26
N ASP A 97 8.67 16.34 5.75
CA ASP A 97 7.93 16.61 4.52
C ASP A 97 8.77 16.09 3.35
N PHE A 98 8.14 15.31 2.47
CA PHE A 98 8.77 14.77 1.27
C PHE A 98 8.46 15.64 0.06
N VAL A 99 7.18 15.91 -0.18
CA VAL A 99 6.73 16.93 -1.13
C VAL A 99 6.09 18.05 -0.32
N ALA A 100 6.68 19.25 -0.39
CA ALA A 100 6.11 20.43 0.25
C ALA A 100 4.88 20.93 -0.52
N GLU A 101 3.95 21.54 0.20
CA GLU A 101 2.78 22.20 -0.38
C GLU A 101 3.20 23.22 -1.47
N GLY A 102 2.53 23.19 -2.62
CA GLY A 102 2.83 24.04 -3.76
C GLY A 102 4.08 23.65 -4.56
N SER A 103 4.82 22.60 -4.17
CA SER A 103 5.99 22.11 -4.91
C SER A 103 5.59 21.65 -6.31
N GLY A 104 6.16 22.27 -7.34
CA GLY A 104 5.77 22.01 -8.74
C GLY A 104 4.36 22.47 -9.10
N GLY A 105 3.73 23.30 -8.26
CA GLY A 105 2.36 23.80 -8.43
C GLY A 105 1.27 22.78 -8.10
N VAL A 106 1.59 21.68 -7.41
CA VAL A 106 0.58 20.71 -6.95
C VAL A 106 -0.37 21.36 -5.95
N SER A 107 -1.68 21.13 -6.11
CA SER A 107 -2.70 21.69 -5.21
C SER A 107 -3.59 20.63 -4.56
N ASN A 108 -3.95 19.57 -5.30
CA ASN A 108 -4.90 18.58 -4.83
C ASN A 108 -4.42 17.15 -5.11
N ILE A 109 -3.88 16.47 -4.10
CA ILE A 109 -3.38 15.10 -4.27
C ILE A 109 -4.47 14.12 -3.85
N ILE A 110 -4.88 13.26 -4.77
CA ILE A 110 -5.81 12.15 -4.45
C ILE A 110 -5.13 10.79 -4.55
N GLY A 111 -4.16 10.63 -5.45
CA GLY A 111 -3.47 9.36 -5.66
C GLY A 111 -1.98 9.58 -5.88
N MET A 112 -1.18 8.62 -5.45
CA MET A 112 0.26 8.58 -5.69
C MET A 112 0.77 7.15 -5.85
N THR A 113 1.89 7.02 -6.54
CA THR A 113 2.62 5.75 -6.63
C THR A 113 4.10 6.00 -6.85
N PHE A 114 4.94 5.11 -6.32
CA PHE A 114 6.31 5.02 -6.80
C PHE A 114 6.34 4.21 -8.10
N GLY A 115 7.07 4.71 -9.09
CA GLY A 115 7.29 4.01 -10.36
C GLY A 115 8.47 3.03 -10.30
N PRO A 116 8.68 2.23 -11.36
CA PRO A 116 9.80 1.29 -11.46
C PRO A 116 11.17 2.00 -11.48
N ASP A 117 11.19 3.27 -11.87
CA ASP A 117 12.36 4.15 -11.81
C ASP A 117 12.63 4.73 -10.41
N LYS A 118 11.86 4.26 -9.41
CA LYS A 118 11.91 4.67 -8.01
C LYS A 118 11.51 6.11 -7.76
N ASN A 119 10.94 6.83 -8.73
CA ASN A 119 10.41 8.19 -8.53
C ASN A 119 8.96 8.17 -8.07
N LEU A 120 8.53 9.26 -7.43
CA LEU A 120 7.16 9.42 -6.97
C LEU A 120 6.33 10.12 -8.06
N TYR A 121 5.16 9.57 -8.34
CA TYR A 121 4.18 10.09 -9.29
C TYR A 121 2.92 10.45 -8.53
N VAL A 122 2.39 11.64 -8.77
CA VAL A 122 1.30 12.23 -7.97
C VAL A 122 0.19 12.70 -8.90
N ALA A 123 -1.04 12.25 -8.65
CA ALA A 123 -2.24 12.70 -9.34
C ALA A 123 -2.64 14.07 -8.79
N ASP A 124 -2.44 15.11 -9.61
CA ASP A 124 -2.88 16.46 -9.30
C ASP A 124 -4.31 16.63 -9.80
N PHE A 125 -5.25 16.36 -8.91
CA PHE A 125 -6.66 16.13 -9.22
C PHE A 125 -7.30 17.33 -9.90
N ILE A 126 -7.13 18.55 -9.37
CA ILE A 126 -7.79 19.73 -9.95
C ILE A 126 -7.10 20.17 -11.25
N ASN A 127 -5.77 20.11 -11.29
CA ASN A 127 -5.01 20.54 -12.47
C ASN A 127 -4.99 19.49 -13.60
N SER A 128 -5.60 18.32 -13.38
CA SER A 128 -5.75 17.26 -14.37
C SER A 128 -4.44 16.81 -15.00
N SER A 129 -3.40 16.68 -14.16
CA SER A 129 -2.05 16.29 -14.53
C SER A 129 -1.50 15.21 -13.60
N VAL A 130 -0.40 14.59 -13.99
CA VAL A 130 0.41 13.72 -13.12
C VAL A 130 1.78 14.35 -12.97
N LYS A 131 2.18 14.64 -11.75
CA LYS A 131 3.50 15.24 -11.45
C LYS A 131 4.52 14.19 -11.08
N LYS A 132 5.78 14.43 -11.42
CA LYS A 132 6.92 13.57 -11.07
C LYS A 132 7.82 14.24 -10.06
N TYR A 133 8.21 13.50 -9.04
CA TYR A 133 9.14 13.92 -8.01
C TYR A 133 10.26 12.89 -7.85
N ASN A 134 11.46 13.38 -7.54
CA ASN A 134 12.60 12.53 -7.25
C ASN A 134 12.27 11.64 -6.04
N GLY A 135 12.37 10.32 -6.18
CA GLY A 135 11.92 9.42 -5.11
C GLY A 135 12.85 9.34 -3.89
N LEU A 136 14.03 9.94 -3.94
CA LEU A 136 14.92 10.05 -2.79
C LEU A 136 14.72 11.38 -2.05
N THR A 137 14.57 12.49 -2.79
CA THR A 137 14.59 13.83 -2.21
C THR A 137 13.23 14.53 -2.20
N GLY A 138 12.25 14.04 -2.96
CA GLY A 138 10.95 14.68 -3.15
C GLY A 138 11.01 15.96 -3.99
N ALA A 139 12.15 16.25 -4.63
CA ALA A 139 12.28 17.40 -5.52
C ALA A 139 11.43 17.22 -6.78
N TYR A 140 10.69 18.27 -7.17
CA TYR A 140 9.89 18.26 -8.40
C TYR A 140 10.77 18.10 -9.65
N MET A 141 10.39 17.18 -10.53
CA MET A 141 11.12 16.85 -11.76
C MET A 141 10.39 17.30 -13.04
N GLY A 142 9.14 17.75 -12.93
CA GLY A 142 8.30 18.11 -14.06
C GLY A 142 6.94 17.41 -14.03
N ASP A 143 6.03 17.86 -14.90
CA ASP A 143 4.78 17.16 -15.17
C ASP A 143 5.12 15.92 -16.01
N PHE A 144 4.75 14.75 -15.49
CA PHE A 144 4.86 13.49 -16.22
C PHE A 144 3.76 13.36 -17.27
N VAL A 145 2.52 13.59 -16.85
CA VAL A 145 1.38 13.75 -17.75
C VAL A 145 0.95 15.20 -17.65
N THR A 146 1.09 15.95 -18.73
CA THR A 146 0.69 17.36 -18.78
C THR A 146 -0.84 17.51 -18.72
N ALA A 147 -1.29 18.66 -18.21
CA ALA A 147 -2.71 18.95 -18.05
C ALA A 147 -3.47 18.77 -19.38
N GLY A 148 -4.54 17.95 -19.35
CA GLY A 148 -5.38 17.67 -20.51
C GLY A 148 -4.79 16.70 -21.54
N SER A 149 -3.59 16.14 -21.31
CA SER A 149 -3.01 15.11 -22.18
C SER A 149 -3.93 13.89 -22.29
N GLY A 150 -4.30 13.52 -23.52
CA GLY A 150 -5.30 12.47 -23.77
C GLY A 150 -6.70 12.79 -23.26
N GLY A 151 -6.99 14.05 -22.90
CA GLY A 151 -8.24 14.45 -22.25
C GLY A 151 -8.35 14.01 -20.78
N LEU A 152 -7.22 13.82 -20.08
CA LEU A 152 -7.21 13.53 -18.64
C LEU A 152 -8.01 14.59 -17.87
N ALA A 153 -8.87 14.15 -16.96
CA ALA A 153 -9.68 15.02 -16.12
C ALA A 153 -9.84 14.38 -14.74
N ASN A 154 -9.44 15.12 -13.71
CA ASN A 154 -9.54 14.68 -12.31
C ASN A 154 -8.94 13.29 -12.05
N PRO A 155 -7.62 13.12 -12.27
CA PRO A 155 -6.94 11.85 -12.01
C PRO A 155 -7.08 11.49 -10.53
N ARG A 156 -7.57 10.28 -10.26
CA ARG A 156 -7.83 9.82 -8.90
C ARG A 156 -6.82 8.78 -8.43
N ASP A 157 -6.41 7.90 -9.33
CA ASP A 157 -5.44 6.85 -9.05
C ASP A 157 -4.49 6.64 -10.23
N ILE A 158 -3.26 6.23 -9.93
CA ILE A 158 -2.16 5.99 -10.86
C ILE A 158 -1.50 4.66 -10.50
N LYS A 159 -1.33 3.77 -11.49
CA LYS A 159 -0.56 2.54 -11.33
C LYS A 159 0.31 2.25 -12.55
N PHE A 160 1.52 1.77 -12.30
CA PHE A 160 2.37 1.23 -13.36
C PHE A 160 1.99 -0.22 -13.64
N GLY A 161 1.78 -0.55 -14.91
CA GLY A 161 1.55 -1.91 -15.36
C GLY A 161 2.87 -2.66 -15.59
N TYR A 162 2.79 -3.99 -15.62
CA TYR A 162 3.94 -4.85 -15.92
C TYR A 162 4.42 -4.74 -17.38
N ASP A 163 3.61 -4.13 -18.24
CA ASP A 163 3.92 -3.80 -19.63
C ASP A 163 4.78 -2.54 -19.78
N GLY A 164 5.14 -1.88 -18.67
CA GLY A 164 5.93 -0.66 -18.67
C GLY A 164 5.13 0.60 -19.01
N ASN A 165 3.79 0.51 -19.08
CA ASN A 165 2.91 1.67 -19.22
C ASN A 165 2.39 2.15 -17.85
N VAL A 166 1.87 3.38 -17.82
CA VAL A 166 1.18 3.92 -16.66
C VAL A 166 -0.32 4.06 -16.97
N TYR A 167 -1.13 3.74 -15.98
CA TYR A 167 -2.59 3.72 -16.07
C TYR A 167 -3.16 4.71 -15.06
N VAL A 168 -4.00 5.62 -15.53
CA VAL A 168 -4.54 6.72 -14.72
C VAL A 168 -6.06 6.70 -14.78
N ALA A 169 -6.71 6.58 -13.62
CA ALA A 169 -8.17 6.69 -13.50
C ALA A 169 -8.59 8.15 -13.56
N GLY A 170 -9.27 8.55 -14.63
CA GLY A 170 -9.89 9.87 -14.73
C GLY A 170 -11.31 9.86 -14.18
N LEU A 171 -11.53 10.52 -13.04
CA LEU A 171 -12.83 10.49 -12.36
C LEU A 171 -13.93 11.18 -13.16
N SER A 172 -13.62 12.28 -13.85
CA SER A 172 -14.64 13.12 -14.51
C SER A 172 -14.90 12.75 -15.97
N ASN A 173 -13.96 12.05 -16.61
CA ASN A 173 -14.12 11.53 -17.97
C ASN A 173 -14.46 10.03 -17.98
N TYR A 174 -14.54 9.40 -16.80
CA TYR A 174 -14.95 8.01 -16.58
C TYR A 174 -14.09 6.99 -17.33
N ALA A 175 -12.82 7.30 -17.60
CA ALA A 175 -11.92 6.45 -18.36
C ALA A 175 -10.68 6.07 -17.54
N VAL A 176 -10.11 4.89 -17.85
CA VAL A 176 -8.73 4.60 -17.49
C VAL A 176 -7.87 4.88 -18.71
N LYS A 177 -7.00 5.88 -18.58
CA LYS A 177 -6.09 6.32 -19.64
C LYS A 177 -4.75 5.63 -19.49
N ARG A 178 -4.13 5.27 -20.61
CA ARG A 178 -2.82 4.65 -20.66
C ARG A 178 -1.82 5.60 -21.30
N TYR A 179 -0.66 5.72 -20.66
CA TYR A 179 0.44 6.53 -21.12
C TYR A 179 1.72 5.70 -21.13
N ASN A 180 2.70 6.13 -21.91
CA ASN A 180 4.02 5.55 -21.88
C ASN A 180 4.64 5.74 -20.49
N GLY A 181 5.07 4.66 -19.84
CA GLY A 181 5.57 4.73 -18.46
C GLY A 181 6.94 5.41 -18.30
N THR A 182 7.63 5.72 -19.39
CA THR A 182 8.89 6.47 -19.36
C THR A 182 8.69 7.95 -19.71
N THR A 183 7.89 8.25 -20.74
CA THR A 183 7.74 9.62 -21.26
C THR A 183 6.48 10.33 -20.76
N GLY A 184 5.47 9.59 -20.31
CA GLY A 184 4.15 10.13 -19.93
C GLY A 184 3.30 10.58 -21.12
N GLU A 185 3.71 10.23 -22.34
CA GLU A 185 2.92 10.49 -23.56
C GLU A 185 1.67 9.60 -23.60
N TYR A 186 0.54 10.21 -23.98
CA TYR A 186 -0.73 9.49 -24.09
C TYR A 186 -0.68 8.44 -25.20
N ILE A 187 -1.18 7.24 -24.89
CA ILE A 187 -1.29 6.12 -25.84
C ILE A 187 -2.75 5.98 -26.27
N ASP A 188 -3.63 5.65 -25.33
CA ASP A 188 -5.05 5.40 -25.57
C ASP A 188 -5.90 5.41 -24.29
N ASP A 189 -7.23 5.33 -24.47
CA ASP A 189 -8.18 5.03 -23.42
C ASP A 189 -8.25 3.51 -23.24
N PHE A 190 -7.41 2.96 -22.36
CA PHE A 190 -7.35 1.53 -22.09
C PHE A 190 -8.69 0.96 -21.61
N VAL A 191 -9.38 1.70 -20.75
CA VAL A 191 -10.80 1.47 -20.47
C VAL A 191 -11.58 2.72 -20.85
N PRO A 192 -12.34 2.71 -21.95
CA PRO A 192 -13.07 3.89 -22.40
C PRO A 192 -14.31 4.15 -21.53
N ALA A 193 -14.74 5.42 -21.51
CA ALA A 193 -15.90 5.88 -20.74
C ALA A 193 -17.18 5.06 -20.99
N SER A 194 -17.39 4.65 -22.25
CA SER A 194 -18.52 3.81 -22.67
C SER A 194 -18.54 2.43 -22.01
N SER A 195 -17.38 1.91 -21.57
CA SER A 195 -17.26 0.59 -20.93
C SER A 195 -17.46 0.63 -19.41
N LEU A 196 -17.10 1.75 -18.77
CA LEU A 196 -17.26 1.95 -17.33
C LEU A 196 -18.64 2.51 -16.97
N GLY A 197 -19.23 3.31 -17.86
CA GLY A 197 -20.49 4.00 -17.64
C GLY A 197 -20.36 5.22 -16.74
N GLN A 198 -19.65 5.11 -15.61
CA GLN A 198 -19.46 6.19 -14.62
C GLN A 198 -18.17 6.01 -13.78
N GLN A 199 -17.64 7.14 -13.27
CA GLN A 199 -16.65 7.34 -12.20
C GLN A 199 -15.67 6.18 -11.91
N ALA A 200 -14.66 6.02 -12.76
CA ALA A 200 -13.47 5.25 -12.39
C ALA A 200 -12.77 5.91 -11.20
N SER A 201 -12.50 5.13 -10.15
CA SER A 201 -12.01 5.68 -8.89
C SER A 201 -10.67 5.10 -8.46
N ALA A 202 -10.59 3.77 -8.34
CA ALA A 202 -9.39 3.06 -7.93
C ALA A 202 -9.01 2.00 -8.97
N ILE A 203 -7.70 1.82 -9.14
CA ILE A 203 -7.08 0.88 -10.05
C ILE A 203 -6.17 -0.05 -9.26
N MET A 204 -6.28 -1.35 -9.52
CA MET A 204 -5.32 -2.32 -8.99
C MET A 204 -4.90 -3.33 -10.05
N PHE A 205 -3.61 -3.64 -10.09
CA PHE A 205 -3.07 -4.77 -10.84
C PHE A 205 -2.92 -6.01 -9.97
N ARG A 206 -3.32 -7.16 -10.54
CA ARG A 206 -3.00 -8.51 -10.05
C ARG A 206 -2.66 -9.40 -11.26
N GLU A 207 -3.54 -10.33 -11.56
CA GLU A 207 -3.56 -11.14 -12.79
C GLU A 207 -4.31 -10.40 -13.93
N ALA A 208 -4.92 -9.27 -13.61
CA ALA A 208 -5.70 -8.41 -14.48
C ALA A 208 -5.64 -6.96 -13.95
N LEU A 209 -6.12 -6.02 -14.74
CA LEU A 209 -6.48 -4.68 -14.29
C LEU A 209 -7.87 -4.72 -13.66
N TYR A 210 -7.98 -4.27 -12.41
CA TYR A 210 -9.23 -4.08 -11.69
C TYR A 210 -9.52 -2.59 -11.63
N VAL A 211 -10.72 -2.20 -12.06
CA VAL A 211 -11.17 -0.80 -12.03
C VAL A 211 -12.46 -0.73 -11.24
N SER A 212 -12.45 0.02 -10.13
CA SER A 212 -13.66 0.28 -9.37
C SER A 212 -14.48 1.39 -10.03
N ASN A 213 -15.80 1.20 -10.02
CA ASN A 213 -16.77 2.24 -10.31
C ASN A 213 -17.35 2.73 -8.97
N MET A 214 -17.05 3.97 -8.60
CA MET A 214 -17.45 4.52 -7.30
C MET A 214 -18.96 4.70 -7.14
N ALA A 215 -19.69 4.93 -8.23
CA ALA A 215 -21.13 5.20 -8.17
C ALA A 215 -21.94 3.93 -7.88
N ASN A 216 -21.57 2.80 -8.49
CA ASN A 216 -22.32 1.55 -8.37
C ASN A 216 -21.56 0.42 -7.64
N ASN A 217 -20.31 0.67 -7.20
CA ASN A 217 -19.42 -0.27 -6.53
C ASN A 217 -19.18 -1.59 -7.26
N GLN A 218 -19.32 -1.56 -8.58
CA GLN A 218 -18.86 -2.65 -9.42
C GLN A 218 -17.35 -2.54 -9.60
N ILE A 219 -16.70 -3.70 -9.62
CA ILE A 219 -15.30 -3.84 -10.02
C ILE A 219 -15.29 -4.56 -11.36
N LYS A 220 -14.75 -3.88 -12.37
CA LYS A 220 -14.58 -4.42 -13.72
C LYS A 220 -13.16 -4.94 -13.88
N ARG A 221 -13.00 -6.15 -14.43
CA ARG A 221 -11.71 -6.75 -14.75
C ARG A 221 -11.41 -6.66 -16.23
N TYR A 222 -10.18 -6.29 -16.54
CA TYR A 222 -9.66 -6.24 -17.90
C TYR A 222 -8.33 -7.00 -17.95
N GLY A 223 -8.11 -7.75 -19.03
CA GLY A 223 -6.79 -8.27 -19.36
C GLY A 223 -5.80 -7.14 -19.59
N PHE A 224 -4.50 -7.44 -19.54
CA PHE A 224 -3.45 -6.44 -19.78
C PHE A 224 -3.43 -5.90 -21.22
N ASP A 225 -4.14 -6.56 -22.14
CA ASP A 225 -4.39 -6.14 -23.51
C ASP A 225 -5.60 -5.19 -23.65
N GLY A 226 -6.33 -4.92 -22.56
CA GLY A 226 -7.55 -4.11 -22.54
C GLY A 226 -8.83 -4.92 -22.74
N THR A 227 -8.74 -6.24 -22.93
CA THR A 227 -9.91 -7.09 -23.12
C THR A 227 -10.74 -7.17 -21.85
N TYR A 228 -12.02 -6.81 -21.91
CA TYR A 228 -12.95 -6.99 -20.79
C TYR A 228 -13.10 -8.48 -20.43
N ILE A 229 -12.95 -8.80 -19.15
CA ILE A 229 -13.08 -10.16 -18.62
C ILE A 229 -14.47 -10.34 -18.01
N ASP A 230 -14.74 -9.62 -16.93
CA ASP A 230 -16.01 -9.65 -16.22
C ASP A 230 -16.22 -8.44 -15.31
N THR A 231 -17.38 -8.40 -14.66
CA THR A 231 -17.75 -7.42 -13.64
C THR A 231 -18.27 -8.18 -12.43
N PHE A 232 -17.86 -7.77 -11.24
CA PHE A 232 -18.37 -8.32 -9.98
C PHE A 232 -18.46 -7.24 -8.91
N THR A 233 -19.06 -7.58 -7.76
CA THR A 233 -19.09 -6.74 -6.56
C THR A 233 -18.52 -7.57 -5.41
N LEU A 234 -17.75 -6.94 -4.52
CA LEU A 234 -17.19 -7.65 -3.37
C LEU A 234 -18.31 -8.12 -2.43
N PRO A 235 -18.17 -9.31 -1.79
CA PRO A 235 -19.10 -9.77 -0.78
C PRO A 235 -19.43 -8.67 0.25
N GLY A 236 -20.71 -8.44 0.53
CA GLY A 236 -21.16 -7.43 1.49
C GLY A 236 -21.10 -5.97 1.02
N SER A 237 -20.55 -5.70 -0.17
CA SER A 237 -20.60 -4.38 -0.82
C SER A 237 -21.94 -4.19 -1.56
N TYR A 238 -22.28 -2.94 -1.86
CA TYR A 238 -23.54 -2.55 -2.50
C TYR A 238 -23.39 -1.25 -3.29
N ALA A 239 -24.33 -0.99 -4.21
CA ALA A 239 -24.32 0.23 -5.02
C ALA A 239 -24.36 1.50 -4.15
N GLY A 240 -23.42 2.42 -4.40
CA GLY A 240 -23.29 3.66 -3.65
C GLY A 240 -22.48 3.56 -2.36
N ALA A 241 -21.89 2.40 -2.01
CA ALA A 241 -20.97 2.35 -0.87
C ALA A 241 -19.62 3.08 -1.14
N GLY A 242 -19.32 3.43 -2.39
CA GLY A 242 -18.21 4.28 -2.81
C GLY A 242 -16.82 3.68 -2.62
N THR A 243 -16.33 2.86 -3.55
CA THR A 243 -14.95 2.35 -3.49
C THR A 243 -13.93 3.45 -3.81
N TYR A 244 -13.19 3.88 -2.80
CA TYR A 244 -12.13 4.88 -2.91
C TYR A 244 -10.75 4.29 -3.18
N ASP A 245 -10.48 3.08 -2.71
CA ASP A 245 -9.18 2.46 -2.95
C ASP A 245 -9.31 0.94 -3.06
N LEU A 246 -8.39 0.32 -3.79
CA LEU A 246 -8.28 -1.11 -3.98
C LEU A 246 -6.86 -1.55 -3.61
N GLY A 247 -6.76 -2.55 -2.73
CA GLY A 247 -5.50 -3.07 -2.25
C GLY A 247 -5.41 -4.59 -2.33
N ASN A 248 -4.23 -5.09 -2.63
CA ASN A 248 -3.92 -6.51 -2.48
C ASN A 248 -3.52 -6.80 -1.04
N GLY A 249 -4.24 -7.71 -0.40
CA GLY A 249 -3.82 -8.27 0.87
C GLY A 249 -2.69 -9.29 0.70
N PRO A 250 -1.90 -9.53 1.77
CA PRO A 250 -0.84 -10.54 1.78
C PRO A 250 -1.38 -11.97 1.65
N ASP A 251 -2.67 -12.15 1.92
CA ASP A 251 -3.43 -13.38 1.71
C ASP A 251 -3.87 -13.59 0.24
N ASN A 252 -3.35 -12.77 -0.69
CA ASN A 252 -3.67 -12.80 -2.11
C ASN A 252 -5.16 -12.53 -2.38
N ARG A 253 -5.82 -11.72 -1.53
CA ARG A 253 -7.20 -11.28 -1.73
C ARG A 253 -7.25 -9.82 -2.13
N LEU A 254 -8.28 -9.47 -2.88
CA LEU A 254 -8.63 -8.08 -3.16
C LEU A 254 -9.42 -7.49 -1.98
N TYR A 255 -9.01 -6.31 -1.54
CA TYR A 255 -9.65 -5.48 -0.52
C TYR A 255 -10.09 -4.15 -1.13
N ALA A 256 -11.16 -3.58 -0.60
CA ALA A 256 -11.64 -2.26 -0.99
C ALA A 256 -11.88 -1.38 0.23
N ALA A 257 -11.38 -0.14 0.17
CA ALA A 257 -11.75 0.93 1.09
C ALA A 257 -13.02 1.59 0.56
N GLU A 258 -14.10 1.58 1.34
CA GLU A 258 -15.40 2.07 0.91
C GLU A 258 -15.88 3.24 1.78
N ALA A 259 -16.39 4.29 1.14
CA ALA A 259 -16.97 5.49 1.74
C ALA A 259 -18.07 5.17 2.78
N ALA A 260 -18.70 4.00 2.65
CA ALA A 260 -19.63 3.42 3.61
C ALA A 260 -18.98 2.94 4.94
N ALA A 261 -17.87 3.56 5.32
CA ALA A 261 -17.12 3.34 6.55
C ALA A 261 -16.76 1.86 6.77
N ARG A 262 -16.13 1.23 5.78
CA ARG A 262 -15.76 -0.19 5.86
C ARG A 262 -14.61 -0.56 4.95
N ILE A 263 -13.98 -1.69 5.28
CA ILE A 263 -13.10 -2.42 4.39
C ILE A 263 -13.81 -3.71 3.99
N THR A 264 -14.06 -3.93 2.70
CA THR A 264 -14.61 -5.20 2.16
C THR A 264 -13.50 -6.01 1.51
N ARG A 265 -13.73 -7.33 1.32
CA ARG A 265 -12.77 -8.21 0.65
C ARG A 265 -13.44 -9.28 -0.18
N SER A 266 -12.68 -9.88 -1.10
CA SER A 266 -13.14 -10.88 -2.08
C SER A 266 -13.56 -12.25 -1.51
N ILE A 267 -13.65 -12.41 -0.19
CA ILE A 267 -14.13 -13.62 0.49
C ILE A 267 -15.06 -13.26 1.66
N THR A 268 -15.87 -14.22 2.09
CA THR A 268 -16.65 -14.11 3.33
C THR A 268 -15.86 -14.59 4.56
N PRO A 269 -16.11 -14.05 5.76
CA PRO A 269 -17.02 -12.92 6.02
C PRO A 269 -16.47 -11.59 5.48
N SER A 270 -17.41 -10.73 5.05
CA SER A 270 -17.18 -9.35 4.59
C SER A 270 -18.41 -8.51 5.00
N PRO A 271 -18.28 -7.24 5.46
CA PRO A 271 -17.04 -6.45 5.53
C PRO A 271 -15.99 -7.09 6.43
N PHE A 272 -14.72 -6.93 6.06
CA PHE A 272 -13.59 -7.38 6.85
C PHE A 272 -13.42 -6.50 8.09
N VAL A 273 -13.55 -5.18 7.92
CA VAL A 273 -13.55 -4.20 9.01
C VAL A 273 -14.73 -3.26 8.85
N SER A 274 -15.46 -3.02 9.94
CA SER A 274 -16.43 -1.92 10.03
C SER A 274 -15.77 -0.75 10.74
N LEU A 275 -15.77 0.42 10.12
CA LEU A 275 -15.06 1.61 10.58
C LEU A 275 -16.03 2.61 11.18
N GLY A 276 -15.53 3.44 12.10
CA GLY A 276 -16.25 4.62 12.61
C GLY A 276 -16.09 5.88 11.77
N PHE A 277 -15.44 5.77 10.60
CA PHE A 277 -15.08 6.89 9.73
C PHE A 277 -15.03 6.43 8.26
N SER A 278 -15.12 7.37 7.32
CA SER A 278 -14.92 7.09 5.89
C SER A 278 -13.42 6.95 5.59
N PRO A 279 -12.94 5.77 5.16
CA PRO A 279 -11.55 5.60 4.76
C PRO A 279 -11.29 6.26 3.39
N SER A 280 -10.07 6.73 3.14
CA SER A 280 -9.69 7.26 1.81
C SER A 280 -8.78 6.29 1.04
N ALA A 281 -7.82 5.67 1.72
CA ALA A 281 -6.91 4.68 1.15
C ALA A 281 -6.48 3.59 2.15
N ILE A 282 -5.89 2.51 1.63
CA ILE A 282 -5.36 1.39 2.41
C ILE A 282 -3.97 0.97 1.97
N ALA A 283 -3.15 0.56 2.94
CA ALA A 283 -1.87 -0.09 2.68
C ALA A 283 -1.63 -1.23 3.67
N TRP A 284 -0.86 -2.23 3.27
CA TRP A 284 -0.47 -3.32 4.15
C TRP A 284 0.96 -3.09 4.63
N LEU A 285 1.20 -3.26 5.93
CA LEU A 285 2.58 -3.29 6.43
C LEU A 285 3.33 -4.41 5.71
N PRO A 286 4.53 -4.12 5.15
CA PRO A 286 5.35 -5.15 4.56
C PRO A 286 5.76 -6.15 5.65
N PRO A 287 5.89 -7.43 5.31
CA PRO A 287 6.41 -8.40 6.26
C PRO A 287 7.74 -7.92 6.80
N LEU A 288 7.90 -7.94 8.12
CA LEU A 288 9.17 -7.61 8.74
C LEU A 288 10.25 -8.52 8.15
N PRO A 289 11.43 -7.99 7.78
CA PRO A 289 12.55 -8.86 7.45
C PRO A 289 12.80 -9.80 8.64
N PRO A 290 13.17 -11.07 8.39
CA PRO A 290 13.43 -12.00 9.47
C PRO A 290 14.43 -11.39 10.44
N TYR A 291 14.09 -11.39 11.72
CA TYR A 291 14.99 -10.90 12.77
C TYR A 291 16.29 -11.69 12.69
N VAL A 292 17.37 -11.04 12.26
CA VAL A 292 18.73 -11.56 12.40
C VAL A 292 19.26 -10.96 13.70
N PRO A 293 19.35 -11.72 14.80
CA PRO A 293 19.96 -11.20 16.02
C PRO A 293 21.35 -10.70 15.69
N ALA A 294 21.67 -9.47 16.10
CA ALA A 294 23.02 -8.96 16.02
C ALA A 294 23.93 -9.96 16.75
N CYS A 295 24.94 -10.49 16.06
CA CYS A 295 25.99 -11.25 16.72
C CYS A 295 26.62 -10.35 17.77
N SER A 296 26.34 -10.62 19.04
CA SER A 296 27.12 -10.07 20.15
C SER A 296 28.57 -10.49 19.93
N PRO A 297 29.55 -9.57 19.82
CA PRO A 297 30.94 -9.98 19.79
C PRO A 297 31.25 -10.68 21.12
N LEU A 298 31.54 -11.98 21.06
CA LEU A 298 32.08 -12.69 22.22
C LEU A 298 33.42 -12.04 22.60
N PRO A 299 33.75 -11.96 23.90
CA PRO A 299 35.05 -11.46 24.31
C PRO A 299 36.14 -12.32 23.69
N LEU A 300 37.10 -11.67 23.02
CA LEU A 300 38.31 -12.30 22.48
C LEU A 300 39.17 -12.84 23.64
N SER A 301 38.82 -14.01 24.17
CA SER A 301 39.71 -14.77 25.03
C SER A 301 39.75 -16.23 24.58
N GLN A 302 40.86 -16.54 23.91
CA GLN A 302 41.45 -17.86 23.74
C GLN A 302 40.67 -18.89 22.89
N GLY A 303 41.00 -18.89 21.59
CA GLY A 303 41.51 -20.11 20.95
C GLY A 303 40.50 -21.19 20.63
N ASP A 304 39.53 -20.89 19.77
CA ASP A 304 38.93 -21.92 18.91
C ASP A 304 38.41 -21.28 17.60
N LEU A 305 39.21 -21.34 16.53
CA LEU A 305 38.84 -20.82 15.20
C LEU A 305 37.95 -21.81 14.40
N ASN A 306 37.33 -22.78 15.06
CA ASN A 306 36.52 -23.83 14.43
C ASN A 306 35.13 -24.02 15.06
N GLN A 307 34.65 -23.07 15.87
CA GLN A 307 33.21 -22.97 16.19
C GLN A 307 32.55 -21.75 15.53
N ASP A 308 33.15 -21.30 14.43
CA ASP A 308 32.58 -20.28 13.57
C ASP A 308 31.16 -20.66 13.16
N CYS A 309 30.27 -19.68 13.27
CA CYS A 309 28.87 -19.72 12.87
C CYS A 309 28.64 -20.69 11.70
N VAL A 310 28.11 -21.87 11.97
CA VAL A 310 27.50 -22.70 10.93
C VAL A 310 26.19 -22.01 10.55
N VAL A 311 26.30 -20.96 9.73
CA VAL A 311 25.25 -20.64 8.78
C VAL A 311 24.98 -21.93 8.02
N ASN A 312 23.77 -22.46 8.17
CA ASN A 312 23.35 -23.64 7.45
C ASN A 312 23.52 -23.34 5.96
N PHE A 313 24.35 -24.12 5.26
CA PHE A 313 24.67 -23.91 3.84
C PHE A 313 23.45 -23.96 2.91
N LEU A 314 22.26 -24.29 3.43
CA LEU A 314 20.98 -24.19 2.71
C LEU A 314 20.47 -22.74 2.53
N ASP A 315 20.91 -21.77 3.35
CA ASP A 315 20.33 -20.41 3.33
C ASP A 315 21.02 -19.44 2.34
N ILE A 316 22.13 -19.83 1.71
CA ILE A 316 22.83 -19.01 0.70
C ILE A 316 22.27 -19.23 -0.72
N ALA A 317 21.48 -20.29 -0.95
CA ALA A 317 20.91 -20.56 -2.27
C ALA A 317 19.84 -19.55 -2.72
N ILE A 318 19.28 -18.74 -1.80
CA ILE A 318 18.24 -17.75 -2.11
C ILE A 318 18.85 -16.38 -2.50
N ILE A 319 20.12 -16.11 -2.18
CA ILE A 319 20.77 -14.83 -2.52
C ILE A 319 21.65 -14.93 -3.78
N ALA A 320 22.03 -16.14 -4.21
CA ALA A 320 22.95 -16.32 -5.34
C ALA A 320 22.30 -16.45 -6.74
N GLN A 321 20.97 -16.45 -6.89
CA GLN A 321 20.34 -16.50 -8.23
C GLN A 321 20.16 -15.13 -8.90
N ASN A 322 20.33 -14.01 -8.17
CA ASN A 322 20.23 -12.66 -8.75
C ASN A 322 21.59 -12.02 -9.10
N TRP A 323 22.69 -12.78 -9.08
CA TRP A 323 24.04 -12.27 -9.37
C TRP A 323 24.71 -12.85 -10.63
N LEU A 324 24.00 -13.62 -11.46
CA LEU A 324 24.57 -14.22 -12.68
C LEU A 324 23.87 -13.87 -14.00
N VAL A 325 23.14 -12.74 -14.07
CA VAL A 325 22.76 -12.11 -15.36
C VAL A 325 23.09 -10.62 -15.35
N SER A 326 24.36 -10.32 -15.10
CA SER A 326 24.96 -9.02 -15.40
C SER A 326 26.45 -9.22 -15.64
N THR A 327 26.76 -9.92 -16.73
CA THR A 327 28.03 -9.88 -17.47
C THR A 327 27.94 -10.92 -18.58
N LYS A 328 27.28 -10.55 -19.68
CA LYS A 328 27.69 -10.82 -21.05
C LYS A 328 26.94 -9.87 -21.97
#